data_AF-A0A845B962-F1
#
_entry.id   AF-A0A845B962-F1
#
_cell.length_a   1.000
_cell.length_b   1.000
_cell.length_c   1.000
_cell.angle_alpha   90.00
_cell.angle_beta   90.00
_cell.angle_gamma   90.00
#
_symmetry.space_group_name_H-M   'P 1'
#
loop_
_entity.id
_entity.type
_entity.pdbx_description
1 polymer ?
#
loop_
_entity_poly.entity_id
_entity_poly.type
_entity_poly.pdbx_seq_one_letter_code
_entity_poly.pdbx_strand_id
1 'polypeptide(L)'
;MAFGSAATGGLSPALPLSTLPLSTLPPSTLPATPPGLLATDRLLDSATALFDLVQRLLGTVVGRVCGARIHMEALARPGTAPEAWAEALLRYRQVAADIQASLVATHDIGLSLLEAGLEDGFGLADSLSMLEQIATQMPPVPADADTAQGSLEALGEMVASIAVAQARFAAGQRRVEARMTLWADEGAEIEPGPLLLGGTDLQKEAVRLQALQVRQQLAGHSIGLGALMPRCLQELGAA
;
A
#
# COMPACT_ATOMS: atom_id res chain seq x y z
N MET A 1 74.61 33.25 -14.28
CA MET A 1 74.29 34.67 -14.58
C MET A 1 73.19 34.68 -15.65
N ALA A 2 72.13 35.48 -15.42
CA ALA A 2 71.01 35.88 -16.31
C ALA A 2 70.09 34.76 -16.87
N PHE A 3 68.78 34.69 -16.60
CA PHE A 3 67.58 35.56 -16.78
C PHE A 3 66.78 35.27 -18.06
N GLY A 4 65.47 35.06 -17.89
CA GLY A 4 64.42 35.11 -18.91
C GLY A 4 63.55 33.84 -18.99
N SER A 5 62.23 33.80 -19.10
CA SER A 5 61.05 34.64 -18.77
C SER A 5 59.89 34.07 -19.62
N ALA A 6 58.71 33.83 -19.00
CA ALA A 6 57.37 33.69 -19.62
C ALA A 6 57.15 32.46 -20.56
N ALA A 7 56.00 31.79 -20.67
CA ALA A 7 54.64 31.97 -20.17
C ALA A 7 53.87 30.63 -20.28
N THR A 8 53.00 30.33 -19.32
CA THR A 8 51.72 29.59 -19.43
C THR A 8 51.00 29.88 -18.11
N GLY A 9 49.76 30.31 -18.01
CA GLY A 9 48.60 30.09 -18.88
C GLY A 9 47.46 29.62 -17.96
N GLY A 10 46.81 30.60 -17.32
CA GLY A 10 45.49 30.58 -16.66
C GLY A 10 44.93 29.28 -16.04
N LEU A 11 44.86 29.25 -14.70
CA LEU A 11 43.81 28.55 -13.96
C LEU A 11 43.15 29.53 -12.98
N SER A 12 41.85 29.72 -13.15
CA SER A 12 40.98 30.47 -12.24
C SER A 12 40.95 29.84 -10.84
N PRO A 13 40.95 30.65 -9.76
CA PRO A 13 40.81 30.17 -8.39
C PRO A 13 39.32 30.09 -7.99
N ALA A 14 38.87 28.90 -7.56
CA ALA A 14 37.67 28.77 -6.73
C ALA A 14 38.07 28.91 -5.25
N LEU A 15 37.42 29.86 -4.58
CA LEU A 15 37.64 30.29 -3.20
C LEU A 15 37.40 29.15 -2.18
N PRO A 16 38.18 29.04 -1.10
CA PRO A 16 37.82 28.22 0.05
C PRO A 16 36.80 28.96 0.94
N LEU A 17 35.59 28.41 1.06
CA LEU A 17 34.61 28.86 2.05
C LEU A 17 35.09 28.46 3.45
N SER A 18 35.27 29.47 4.29
CA SER A 18 35.71 29.37 5.68
C SER A 18 34.78 28.51 6.52
N THR A 19 35.38 27.58 7.26
CA THR A 19 34.79 26.83 8.38
C THR A 19 34.54 27.79 9.55
N LEU A 20 33.27 28.07 9.85
CA LEU A 20 32.88 28.70 11.10
C LEU A 20 32.61 27.62 12.17
N PRO A 21 33.09 27.80 13.41
CA PRO A 21 32.86 26.85 14.49
C PRO A 21 31.41 26.96 15.01
N LEU A 22 30.75 25.80 15.11
CA LEU A 22 29.42 25.63 15.67
C LEU A 22 29.46 25.92 17.19
N SER A 23 29.03 27.11 17.60
CA SER A 23 28.82 27.44 19.01
C SER A 23 27.71 26.57 19.60
N THR A 24 28.06 25.92 20.70
CA THR A 24 27.21 25.23 21.67
C THR A 24 25.98 26.05 22.04
N LEU A 25 24.80 25.62 21.59
CA LEU A 25 23.51 26.06 22.14
C LEU A 25 23.24 25.29 23.45
N PRO A 26 22.69 25.95 24.49
CA PRO A 26 22.30 25.27 25.72
C PRO A 26 21.16 24.28 25.48
N PRO A 27 21.09 23.16 26.23
CA PRO A 27 20.01 22.19 26.08
C PRO A 27 18.68 22.86 26.44
N SER A 28 17.79 23.00 25.45
CA SER A 28 16.40 23.33 25.70
C SER A 28 15.77 22.22 26.52
N THR A 29 15.49 22.49 27.80
CA THR A 29 14.59 21.69 28.61
C THR A 29 13.15 22.00 28.19
N LEU A 30 12.73 21.41 27.07
CA LEU A 30 11.30 21.25 26.79
C LEU A 30 10.73 20.27 27.82
N PRO A 31 9.52 20.52 28.36
CA PRO A 31 8.81 19.51 29.15
C PRO A 31 8.63 18.27 28.27
N ALA A 32 9.08 17.12 28.77
CA ALA A 32 8.96 15.86 28.07
C ALA A 32 7.48 15.50 27.92
N THR A 33 6.93 15.70 26.73
CA THR A 33 5.67 15.09 26.31
C THR A 33 5.78 13.59 26.56
N PRO A 34 4.84 12.94 27.26
CA PRO A 34 4.94 11.52 27.55
C PRO A 34 5.11 10.75 26.23
N PRO A 35 6.16 9.91 26.10
CA PRO A 35 6.56 9.31 24.82
C PRO A 35 5.56 8.32 24.20
N GLY A 36 4.41 8.07 24.86
CA GLY A 36 3.38 7.14 24.40
C GLY A 36 2.28 7.74 23.51
N LEU A 37 1.92 9.01 23.68
CA LEU A 37 0.76 9.60 22.96
C LEU A 37 1.05 9.82 21.48
N LEU A 38 2.17 10.48 21.15
CA LEU A 38 2.57 10.75 19.77
C LEU A 38 2.90 9.48 18.95
N ALA A 39 3.33 8.41 19.62
CA ALA A 39 3.60 7.12 18.98
C ALA A 39 2.28 6.41 18.61
N THR A 40 1.25 6.54 19.46
CA THR A 40 -0.06 5.93 19.25
C THR A 40 -0.84 6.63 18.14
N ASP A 41 -0.82 7.96 18.08
CA ASP A 41 -1.47 8.71 16.98
C ASP A 41 -0.90 8.32 15.61
N ARG A 42 0.43 8.25 15.49
CA ARG A 42 1.11 7.83 14.26
C ARG A 42 0.74 6.41 13.85
N LEU A 43 0.58 5.51 14.83
CA LEU A 43 0.18 4.13 14.60
C LEU A 43 -1.26 4.08 14.08
N LEU A 44 -2.19 4.84 14.65
CA LEU A 44 -3.59 4.89 14.22
C LEU A 44 -3.77 5.56 12.85
N ASP A 45 -3.00 6.62 12.56
CA ASP A 45 -2.96 7.23 11.23
C ASP A 45 -2.43 6.25 10.16
N SER A 46 -1.34 5.55 10.49
CA SER A 46 -0.78 4.50 9.63
C SER A 46 -1.77 3.37 9.43
N ALA A 47 -2.48 2.95 10.49
CA ALA A 47 -3.49 1.92 10.43
C ALA A 47 -4.61 2.30 9.45
N THR A 48 -5.14 3.52 9.57
CA THR A 48 -6.20 4.04 8.70
C THR A 48 -5.75 4.04 7.23
N ALA A 49 -4.52 4.49 6.95
CA ALA A 49 -3.97 4.48 5.59
C ALA A 49 -3.84 3.06 5.01
N LEU A 50 -3.49 2.07 5.84
CA LEU A 50 -3.41 0.67 5.44
C LEU A 50 -4.79 0.05 5.22
N PHE A 51 -5.80 0.39 6.04
CA PHE A 51 -7.19 -0.01 5.80
C PHE A 51 -7.70 0.53 4.46
N ASP A 52 -7.46 1.80 4.16
CA ASP A 52 -7.82 2.41 2.87
C ASP A 52 -7.14 1.70 1.69
N LEU A 53 -5.86 1.31 1.86
CA LEU A 53 -5.12 0.55 0.85
C LEU A 53 -5.74 -0.83 0.65
N VAL A 54 -6.08 -1.56 1.73
CA VAL A 54 -6.77 -2.85 1.68
C VAL A 54 -8.10 -2.71 0.93
N GLN A 55 -8.91 -1.70 1.24
CA GLN A 55 -10.19 -1.48 0.56
C GLN A 55 -10.01 -1.27 -0.94
N ARG A 56 -9.01 -0.48 -1.34
CA ARG A 56 -8.70 -0.24 -2.75
C ARG A 56 -8.21 -1.50 -3.46
N LEU A 57 -7.38 -2.30 -2.79
CA LEU A 57 -6.90 -3.57 -3.32
C LEU A 57 -8.06 -4.55 -3.51
N LEU A 58 -8.94 -4.70 -2.52
CA LEU A 58 -10.14 -5.54 -2.66
C LEU A 58 -11.07 -5.05 -3.78
N GLY A 59 -11.24 -3.74 -3.95
CA GLY A 59 -11.97 -3.19 -5.10
C GLY A 59 -11.32 -3.54 -6.44
N THR A 60 -9.98 -3.54 -6.49
CA THR A 60 -9.22 -3.99 -7.68
C THR A 60 -9.41 -5.48 -7.93
N VAL A 61 -9.42 -6.31 -6.87
CA VAL A 61 -9.68 -7.75 -6.97
C VAL A 61 -11.08 -8.01 -7.54
N VAL A 62 -12.12 -7.31 -7.08
CA VAL A 62 -13.48 -7.44 -7.65
C VAL A 62 -13.48 -7.15 -9.16
N GLY A 63 -12.85 -6.04 -9.58
CA GLY A 63 -12.75 -5.70 -11.00
C GLY A 63 -12.05 -6.79 -11.82
N ARG A 64 -10.99 -7.41 -11.26
CA ARG A 64 -10.30 -8.53 -11.90
C ARG A 64 -11.12 -9.80 -11.93
N VAL A 65 -11.86 -10.14 -10.88
CA VAL A 65 -12.78 -11.31 -10.86
C VAL A 65 -13.87 -11.13 -11.92
N CYS A 66 -14.42 -9.94 -12.09
CA CYS A 66 -15.33 -9.63 -13.20
C CYS A 66 -14.67 -9.83 -14.56
N GLY A 67 -13.41 -9.40 -14.72
CA GLY A 67 -12.62 -9.67 -15.93
C GLY A 67 -12.37 -11.15 -16.19
N ALA A 68 -12.05 -11.93 -15.15
CA ALA A 68 -11.89 -13.37 -15.22
C ALA A 68 -13.19 -14.04 -15.68
N ARG A 69 -14.35 -13.55 -15.21
CA ARG A 69 -15.66 -14.03 -15.62
C ARG A 69 -15.92 -13.83 -17.10
N ILE A 70 -15.55 -12.68 -17.67
CA ILE A 70 -15.67 -12.42 -19.12
C ILE A 70 -14.87 -13.45 -19.93
N HIS A 71 -13.65 -13.77 -19.50
CA HIS A 71 -12.82 -14.78 -20.16
C HIS A 71 -13.39 -16.20 -19.99
N MET A 72 -13.92 -16.51 -18.81
CA MET A 72 -14.58 -17.78 -18.53
C MET A 72 -15.88 -17.95 -19.34
N GLU A 73 -16.66 -16.88 -19.54
CA GLU A 73 -17.86 -16.86 -20.40
C GLU A 73 -17.49 -17.09 -21.88
N ALA A 74 -16.34 -16.58 -22.32
CA ALA A 74 -15.82 -16.85 -23.66
C ALA A 74 -15.41 -18.32 -23.83
N LEU A 75 -14.77 -18.91 -22.81
CA LEU A 75 -14.43 -20.34 -22.77
C LEU A 75 -15.70 -21.21 -22.70
N ALA A 76 -16.73 -20.82 -21.95
CA ALA A 76 -17.96 -21.62 -21.86
C ALA A 76 -18.78 -21.65 -23.18
N ARG A 77 -18.44 -20.82 -24.18
CA ARG A 77 -19.21 -20.75 -25.42
C ARG A 77 -18.97 -21.99 -26.30
N PRO A 78 -20.02 -22.73 -26.69
CA PRO A 78 -19.88 -23.89 -27.56
C PRO A 78 -19.43 -23.47 -28.97
N GLY A 79 -18.55 -24.27 -29.58
CA GLY A 79 -18.06 -24.03 -30.94
C GLY A 79 -17.02 -22.92 -31.06
N THR A 80 -16.39 -22.50 -29.95
CA THR A 80 -15.28 -21.54 -29.97
C THR A 80 -14.10 -22.12 -30.76
N ALA A 81 -13.53 -21.32 -31.67
CA ALA A 81 -12.37 -21.73 -32.45
C ALA A 81 -11.16 -22.03 -31.54
N PRO A 82 -10.28 -22.98 -31.91
CA PRO A 82 -9.15 -23.39 -31.07
C PRO A 82 -8.20 -22.23 -30.72
N GLU A 83 -7.97 -21.30 -31.65
CA GLU A 83 -7.12 -20.13 -31.40
C GLU A 83 -7.76 -19.18 -30.40
N ALA A 84 -9.07 -18.92 -30.54
CA ALA A 84 -9.83 -18.07 -29.62
C ALA A 84 -9.94 -18.71 -28.23
N TRP A 85 -10.04 -20.05 -28.16
CA TRP A 85 -10.00 -20.80 -26.91
C TRP A 85 -8.65 -20.61 -26.21
N ALA A 86 -7.54 -20.82 -26.93
CA ALA A 86 -6.20 -20.68 -26.38
C ALA A 86 -5.93 -19.25 -25.88
N GLU A 87 -6.37 -18.23 -26.62
CA GLU A 87 -6.25 -16.84 -26.21
C GLU A 87 -7.06 -16.52 -24.94
N ALA A 88 -8.33 -16.93 -24.89
CA ALA A 88 -9.16 -16.73 -23.71
C ALA A 88 -8.60 -17.44 -22.48
N LEU A 89 -8.04 -18.64 -22.66
CA LEU A 89 -7.41 -19.43 -21.59
C LEU A 89 -6.16 -18.73 -21.04
N LEU A 90 -5.32 -18.18 -21.92
CA LEU A 90 -4.13 -17.42 -21.53
C LEU A 90 -4.52 -16.19 -20.72
N ARG A 91 -5.51 -15.42 -21.20
CA ARG A 91 -6.02 -14.24 -20.50
C ARG A 91 -6.62 -14.60 -19.13
N TYR A 92 -7.40 -15.68 -19.05
CA TYR A 92 -7.93 -16.17 -17.78
C TYR A 92 -6.82 -16.51 -16.79
N ARG A 93 -5.78 -17.25 -17.20
CA ARG A 93 -4.64 -17.61 -16.34
C ARG A 93 -3.92 -16.38 -15.79
N GLN A 94 -3.70 -15.38 -16.64
CA GLN A 94 -3.05 -14.14 -16.24
C GLN A 94 -3.89 -13.40 -15.19
N VAL A 95 -5.20 -13.24 -15.44
CA VAL A 95 -6.10 -12.56 -14.49
C VAL A 95 -6.22 -13.34 -13.18
N ALA A 96 -6.28 -14.68 -13.23
CA ALA A 96 -6.32 -15.52 -12.04
C ALA A 96 -5.06 -15.37 -11.18
N ALA A 97 -3.88 -15.33 -11.80
CA ALA A 97 -2.61 -15.07 -11.10
C ALA A 97 -2.59 -13.66 -10.48
N ASP A 98 -3.05 -12.65 -11.21
CA ASP A 98 -3.14 -11.28 -10.71
C ASP A 98 -4.11 -11.16 -9.52
N ILE A 99 -5.21 -11.91 -9.52
CA ILE A 99 -6.13 -11.95 -8.38
C ILE A 99 -5.44 -12.57 -7.16
N GLN A 100 -4.77 -13.72 -7.32
CA GLN A 100 -4.05 -14.37 -6.23
C GLN A 100 -2.96 -13.45 -5.65
N ALA A 101 -2.16 -12.82 -6.51
CA ALA A 101 -1.12 -11.89 -6.07
C ALA A 101 -1.68 -10.71 -5.26
N SER A 102 -2.83 -10.17 -5.67
CA SER A 102 -3.48 -9.08 -4.91
C SER A 102 -4.11 -9.53 -3.60
N LEU A 103 -4.65 -10.76 -3.53
CA LEU A 103 -5.14 -11.32 -2.27
C LEU A 103 -3.99 -11.55 -1.28
N VAL A 104 -2.87 -12.10 -1.75
CA VAL A 104 -1.64 -12.26 -0.93
C VAL A 104 -1.13 -10.90 -0.45
N ALA A 105 -1.01 -9.91 -1.33
CA ALA A 105 -0.58 -8.57 -0.91
C ALA A 105 -1.54 -7.94 0.12
N THR A 106 -2.85 -8.17 -0.02
CA THR A 106 -3.85 -7.68 0.95
C THR A 106 -3.69 -8.39 2.29
N HIS A 107 -3.42 -9.69 2.27
CA HIS A 107 -3.17 -10.50 3.46
C HIS A 107 -1.90 -10.03 4.20
N ASP A 108 -0.79 -9.80 3.48
CA ASP A 108 0.48 -9.32 4.07
C ASP A 108 0.33 -7.94 4.72
N ILE A 109 -0.47 -7.05 4.14
CA ILE A 109 -0.82 -5.76 4.75
C ILE A 109 -1.61 -5.97 6.05
N GLY A 110 -2.58 -6.88 6.05
CA GLY A 110 -3.35 -7.17 7.26
C GLY A 110 -2.51 -7.85 8.35
N LEU A 111 -1.52 -8.69 8.01
CA LEU A 111 -0.54 -9.20 8.97
C LEU A 111 0.30 -8.06 9.55
N SER A 112 0.76 -7.13 8.73
CA SER A 112 1.51 -5.95 9.19
C SER A 112 0.71 -5.10 10.18
N LEU A 113 -0.61 -5.02 9.99
CA LEU A 113 -1.53 -4.36 10.91
C LEU A 113 -1.64 -5.10 12.26
N LEU A 114 -1.69 -6.44 12.26
CA LEU A 114 -1.67 -7.25 13.48
C LEU A 114 -0.34 -7.10 14.24
N GLU A 115 0.78 -7.18 13.53
CA GLU A 115 2.13 -7.02 14.10
C GLU A 115 2.36 -5.63 14.69
N ALA A 116 1.70 -4.60 14.13
CA ALA A 116 1.71 -3.25 14.68
C ALA A 116 0.92 -3.11 15.99
N GLY A 117 0.32 -4.17 16.53
CA GLY A 117 -0.35 -4.15 17.83
C GLY A 117 -1.81 -3.67 17.79
N LEU A 118 -2.42 -3.60 16.60
CA LEU A 118 -3.88 -3.56 16.49
C LEU A 118 -4.40 -4.96 16.80
N GLU A 119 -4.53 -5.27 18.09
CA GLU A 119 -5.01 -6.57 18.57
C GLU A 119 -6.37 -6.96 17.92
N ASP A 120 -6.72 -8.24 18.03
CA ASP A 120 -7.93 -8.87 17.50
C ASP A 120 -9.28 -8.23 17.89
N GLY A 121 -9.29 -7.22 18.76
CA GLY A 121 -10.46 -6.38 19.02
C GLY A 121 -11.06 -5.72 17.75
N PHE A 122 -10.28 -5.62 16.68
CA PHE A 122 -10.75 -5.12 15.38
C PHE A 122 -11.29 -6.20 14.43
N GLY A 123 -11.24 -7.49 14.80
CA GLY A 123 -11.67 -8.61 13.95
C GLY A 123 -10.76 -8.85 12.74
N LEU A 124 -9.48 -8.50 12.89
CA LEU A 124 -8.52 -8.49 11.79
C LEU A 124 -8.06 -9.91 11.43
N ALA A 125 -7.79 -10.80 12.41
CA ALA A 125 -7.48 -12.20 12.13
C ALA A 125 -8.62 -12.92 11.40
N ASP A 126 -9.88 -12.71 11.80
CA ASP A 126 -11.05 -13.25 11.11
C ASP A 126 -11.16 -12.74 9.66
N SER A 127 -10.78 -11.48 9.44
CA SER A 127 -10.77 -10.87 8.11
C SER A 127 -9.65 -11.46 7.25
N LEU A 128 -8.48 -11.72 7.82
CA LEU A 128 -7.36 -12.39 7.14
C LEU A 128 -7.70 -13.84 6.75
N SER A 129 -8.26 -14.62 7.69
CA SER A 129 -8.69 -15.99 7.40
C SER A 129 -9.74 -16.03 6.28
N MET A 130 -10.62 -15.03 6.22
CA MET A 130 -11.55 -14.89 5.10
C MET A 130 -10.86 -14.61 3.77
N LEU A 131 -9.77 -13.82 3.73
CA LEU A 131 -8.99 -13.62 2.49
C LEU A 131 -8.35 -14.92 2.00
N GLU A 132 -7.83 -15.75 2.91
CA GLU A 132 -7.30 -17.06 2.57
C GLU A 132 -8.41 -17.98 1.99
N GLN A 133 -9.60 -17.98 2.60
CA GLN A 133 -10.76 -18.71 2.10
C GLN A 133 -11.23 -18.20 0.73
N ILE A 134 -11.14 -16.90 0.47
CA ILE A 134 -11.45 -16.34 -0.85
C ILE A 134 -10.41 -16.80 -1.88
N ALA A 135 -9.13 -16.86 -1.51
CA ALA A 135 -8.08 -17.31 -2.41
C ALA A 135 -8.26 -18.78 -2.84
N THR A 136 -8.80 -19.64 -1.97
CA THR A 136 -9.09 -21.05 -2.29
C THR A 136 -10.34 -21.24 -3.16
N GLN A 137 -11.22 -20.24 -3.27
CA GLN A 137 -12.40 -20.26 -4.15
C GLN A 137 -12.05 -20.04 -5.63
N MET A 138 -10.78 -19.69 -5.95
CA MET A 138 -10.36 -19.48 -7.33
C MET A 138 -10.57 -20.76 -8.16
N PRO A 139 -11.37 -20.73 -9.24
CA PRO A 139 -11.59 -21.91 -10.05
C PRO A 139 -10.29 -22.34 -10.75
N PRO A 140 -10.06 -23.66 -10.88
CA PRO A 140 -8.94 -24.16 -11.67
C PRO A 140 -9.09 -23.76 -13.15
N VAL A 141 -8.00 -23.88 -13.90
CA VAL A 141 -8.04 -23.68 -15.35
C VAL A 141 -8.97 -24.72 -15.97
N PRO A 142 -10.03 -24.33 -16.71
CA PRO A 142 -10.97 -25.28 -17.29
C PRO A 142 -10.31 -26.09 -18.41
N ALA A 143 -10.69 -27.36 -18.53
CA ALA A 143 -10.21 -28.26 -19.57
C ALA A 143 -11.08 -28.21 -20.83
N ASP A 144 -12.36 -27.86 -20.67
CA ASP A 144 -13.39 -27.86 -21.71
C ASP A 144 -14.48 -26.81 -21.41
N ALA A 145 -15.44 -26.65 -22.32
CA ALA A 145 -16.50 -25.64 -22.20
C ALA A 145 -17.46 -25.93 -21.02
N ASP A 146 -17.70 -27.20 -20.71
CA ASP A 146 -18.61 -27.60 -19.64
C ASP A 146 -18.02 -27.28 -18.25
N THR A 147 -16.73 -27.56 -18.05
CA THR A 147 -15.98 -27.17 -16.85
C THR A 147 -15.85 -25.66 -16.72
N ALA A 148 -15.68 -24.93 -17.84
CA ALA A 148 -15.72 -23.48 -17.84
C ALA A 148 -17.09 -22.93 -17.40
N GLN A 149 -18.18 -23.52 -17.90
CA GLN A 149 -19.55 -23.14 -17.53
C GLN A 149 -19.81 -23.37 -16.03
N GLY A 150 -19.37 -24.50 -15.48
CA GLY A 150 -19.49 -24.79 -14.04
C GLY A 150 -18.66 -23.84 -13.16
N SER A 151 -17.58 -23.27 -13.69
CA SER A 151 -16.69 -22.35 -12.96
C SER A 151 -17.24 -20.92 -12.83
N LEU A 152 -18.27 -20.57 -13.61
CA LEU A 152 -18.87 -19.23 -13.58
C LEU A 152 -19.58 -18.92 -12.26
N GLU A 153 -20.21 -19.93 -11.65
CA GLU A 153 -20.90 -19.80 -10.36
C GLU A 153 -19.90 -19.50 -9.25
N ALA A 154 -18.78 -20.24 -9.20
CA ALA A 154 -17.70 -20.03 -8.23
C ALA A 154 -17.10 -18.62 -8.31
N LEU A 155 -16.93 -18.05 -9.51
CA LEU A 155 -16.49 -16.65 -9.66
C LEU A 155 -17.54 -15.65 -9.11
N GLY A 156 -18.83 -15.96 -9.24
CA GLY A 156 -19.91 -15.16 -8.66
C GLY A 156 -19.90 -15.20 -7.13
N GLU A 157 -19.73 -16.39 -6.55
CA GLU A 157 -19.58 -16.59 -5.11
C GLU A 157 -18.35 -15.86 -4.57
N MET A 158 -17.24 -15.89 -5.30
CA MET A 158 -16.02 -15.16 -4.93
C MET A 158 -16.26 -13.65 -4.82
N VAL A 159 -17.02 -13.05 -5.74
CA VAL A 159 -17.39 -11.61 -5.65
C VAL A 159 -18.19 -11.33 -4.38
N ALA A 160 -19.15 -12.19 -4.04
CA ALA A 160 -19.93 -12.05 -2.82
C ALA A 160 -19.05 -12.15 -1.56
N SER A 161 -18.13 -13.12 -1.53
CA SER A 161 -17.17 -13.30 -0.44
C SER A 161 -16.25 -12.07 -0.29
N ILE A 162 -15.77 -11.49 -1.39
CA ILE A 162 -14.95 -10.26 -1.36
C ILE A 162 -15.75 -9.08 -0.80
N ALA A 163 -17.03 -8.94 -1.17
CA ALA A 163 -17.88 -7.88 -0.63
C ALA A 163 -18.06 -8.01 0.90
N VAL A 164 -18.19 -9.24 1.41
CA VAL A 164 -18.21 -9.49 2.87
C VAL A 164 -16.87 -9.12 3.51
N ALA A 165 -15.74 -9.46 2.90
CA ALA A 165 -14.42 -9.07 3.38
C ALA A 165 -14.27 -7.53 3.43
N GLN A 166 -14.67 -6.82 2.37
CA GLN A 166 -14.68 -5.35 2.34
C GLN A 166 -15.50 -4.76 3.50
N ALA A 167 -16.69 -5.30 3.75
CA ALA A 167 -17.54 -4.84 4.86
C ALA A 167 -16.86 -5.04 6.22
N ARG A 168 -16.12 -6.13 6.41
CA ARG A 168 -15.36 -6.41 7.64
C ARG A 168 -14.18 -5.45 7.81
N PHE A 169 -13.38 -5.24 6.78
CA PHE A 169 -12.30 -4.25 6.82
C PHE A 169 -12.83 -2.83 7.07
N ALA A 170 -13.99 -2.48 6.52
CA ALA A 170 -14.62 -1.17 6.76
C ALA A 170 -15.15 -1.04 8.20
N ALA A 171 -15.60 -2.14 8.81
CA ALA A 171 -15.93 -2.16 10.23
C ALA A 171 -14.68 -2.01 11.10
N GLY A 172 -13.58 -2.68 10.75
CA GLY A 172 -12.28 -2.53 11.41
C GLY A 172 -11.77 -1.10 11.36
N GLN A 173 -11.80 -0.47 10.18
CA GLN A 173 -11.44 0.93 9.99
C GLN A 173 -12.26 1.87 10.88
N ARG A 174 -13.59 1.74 10.90
CA ARG A 174 -14.46 2.58 11.76
C ARG A 174 -14.15 2.43 13.25
N ARG A 175 -13.71 1.25 13.69
CA ARG A 175 -13.28 1.04 15.08
C ARG A 175 -11.94 1.73 15.36
N VAL A 176 -11.01 1.73 14.41
CA VAL A 176 -9.74 2.49 14.52
C VAL A 176 -10.03 3.99 14.58
N GLU A 177 -10.90 4.50 13.71
CA GLU A 177 -11.32 5.90 13.71
C GLU A 177 -12.00 6.29 15.04
N ALA A 178 -12.89 5.44 15.57
CA ALA A 178 -13.51 5.65 16.88
C ALA A 178 -12.47 5.65 18.01
N ARG A 179 -11.43 4.81 17.91
CA ARG A 179 -10.32 4.81 18.87
C ARG A 179 -9.53 6.11 18.77
N MET A 180 -9.22 6.60 17.58
CA MET A 180 -8.57 7.90 17.39
C MET A 180 -9.36 9.05 18.03
N THR A 181 -10.69 9.08 17.86
CA THR A 181 -11.52 10.13 18.48
C THR A 181 -11.48 10.07 20.00
N LEU A 182 -11.57 8.86 20.59
CA LEU A 182 -11.48 8.70 22.05
C LEU A 182 -10.12 9.11 22.60
N TRP A 183 -9.03 8.76 21.91
CA TRP A 183 -7.68 9.15 22.32
C TRP A 183 -7.45 10.66 22.20
N ALA A 184 -8.03 11.31 21.19
CA ALA A 184 -7.98 12.77 21.06
C ALA A 184 -8.73 13.48 22.21
N ASP A 185 -9.90 12.96 22.60
CA ASP A 185 -10.67 13.48 23.73
C ASP A 185 -9.93 13.28 25.06
N GLU A 186 -9.37 12.09 25.32
CA GLU A 186 -8.55 11.79 26.51
C GLU A 186 -7.28 12.66 26.56
N GLY A 187 -6.62 12.89 25.42
CA GLY A 187 -5.46 13.78 25.33
C GLY A 187 -5.80 15.26 25.61
N ALA A 188 -6.99 15.71 25.22
CA ALA A 188 -7.47 17.06 25.49
C ALA A 188 -7.80 17.29 26.97
N GLU A 189 -8.22 16.25 27.71
CA GLU A 189 -8.46 16.34 29.15
C GLU A 189 -7.17 16.40 29.99
N ILE A 190 -6.04 15.88 29.47
CA ILE A 190 -4.76 15.82 30.19
C ILE A 190 -3.95 17.14 30.07
N GLU A 191 -4.22 18.00 29.08
CA GLU A 191 -3.64 19.35 28.97
C GLU A 191 -4.69 20.49 29.03
N PRO A 192 -5.17 20.90 30.23
CA PRO A 192 -5.80 22.20 30.39
C PRO A 192 -4.71 23.28 30.59
N GLY A 193 -4.05 23.71 29.51
CA GLY A 193 -2.96 24.70 29.58
C GLY A 193 -2.96 25.72 28.43
N PRO A 194 -2.79 27.04 28.70
CA PRO A 194 -2.98 28.10 27.70
C PRO A 194 -1.71 28.28 26.84
N LEU A 195 -1.48 27.42 25.85
CA LEU A 195 -0.39 27.56 24.88
C LEU A 195 -0.85 27.16 23.45
N LEU A 196 -2.07 27.55 23.07
CA LEU A 196 -2.80 26.97 21.94
C LEU A 196 -3.00 27.94 20.75
N LEU A 197 -2.00 28.74 20.40
CA LEU A 197 -2.11 29.63 19.21
C LEU A 197 -0.86 29.68 18.30
N GLY A 198 0.22 28.95 18.60
CA GLY A 198 1.43 28.95 17.75
C GLY A 198 2.11 27.60 17.50
N GLY A 199 1.87 26.59 18.35
CA GLY A 199 2.52 25.27 18.23
C GLY A 199 1.78 24.27 17.35
N THR A 200 0.46 24.46 17.15
CA THR A 200 -0.39 23.52 16.38
C THR A 200 -0.07 23.53 14.89
N ASP A 201 0.38 24.65 14.34
CA ASP A 201 0.72 24.73 12.91
C ASP A 201 2.03 24.01 12.59
N LEU A 202 3.03 24.04 13.48
CA LEU A 202 4.26 23.28 13.28
C LEU A 202 4.04 21.77 13.39
N GLN A 203 3.18 21.33 14.31
CA GLN A 203 2.82 19.92 14.42
C GLN A 203 2.01 19.45 13.22
N LYS A 204 1.03 20.24 12.75
CA LYS A 204 0.27 19.95 11.52
C LYS A 204 1.17 19.94 10.30
N GLU A 205 2.12 20.87 10.17
CA GLU A 205 3.05 20.90 9.05
C GLU A 205 4.04 19.72 9.09
N ALA A 206 4.48 19.30 10.28
CA ALA A 206 5.32 18.12 10.45
C ALA A 206 4.60 16.82 10.09
N VAL A 207 3.34 16.65 10.53
CA VAL A 207 2.48 15.53 10.15
C VAL A 207 2.20 15.55 8.65
N ARG A 208 1.93 16.72 8.08
CA ARG A 208 1.72 16.91 6.64
C ARG A 208 2.96 16.52 5.83
N LEU A 209 4.14 16.94 6.26
CA LEU A 209 5.42 16.59 5.62
C LEU A 209 5.70 15.09 5.71
N GLN A 210 5.43 14.46 6.85
CA GLN A 210 5.63 13.03 7.04
C GLN A 210 4.66 12.20 6.19
N ALA A 211 3.38 12.59 6.14
CA ALA A 211 2.40 11.98 5.25
C ALA A 211 2.79 12.15 3.77
N LEU A 212 3.36 13.30 3.40
CA LEU A 212 3.90 13.52 2.06
C LEU A 212 5.07 12.58 1.77
N GLN A 213 5.96 12.37 2.74
CA GLN A 213 7.14 11.53 2.61
C GLN A 213 6.77 10.04 2.47
N VAL A 214 5.81 9.56 3.26
CA VAL A 214 5.25 8.20 3.13
C VAL A 214 4.58 8.02 1.77
N ARG A 215 3.79 9.00 1.31
CA ARG A 215 3.19 8.98 -0.03
C ARG A 215 4.25 8.98 -1.14
N GLN A 216 5.33 9.72 -0.98
CA GLN A 216 6.45 9.73 -1.94
C GLN A 216 7.21 8.40 -1.94
N GLN A 217 7.42 7.78 -0.79
CA GLN A 217 8.01 6.44 -0.70
C GLN A 217 7.09 5.40 -1.35
N LEU A 218 5.79 5.41 -1.07
CA LEU A 218 4.81 4.53 -1.70
C LEU A 218 4.71 4.76 -3.22
N ALA A 219 4.71 6.02 -3.65
CA ALA A 219 4.75 6.37 -5.07
C ALA A 219 6.04 5.85 -5.73
N GLY A 220 7.20 6.02 -5.08
CA GLY A 220 8.47 5.49 -5.55
C GLY A 220 8.48 3.97 -5.69
N HIS A 221 7.93 3.24 -4.71
CA HIS A 221 7.78 1.79 -4.78
C HIS A 221 6.79 1.36 -5.87
N SER A 222 5.68 2.07 -6.03
CA SER A 222 4.67 1.79 -7.07
C SER A 222 5.19 2.07 -8.49
N ILE A 223 6.04 3.09 -8.65
CA ILE A 223 6.74 3.40 -9.90
C ILE A 223 7.82 2.35 -10.17
N GLY A 224 8.56 1.93 -9.13
CA GLY A 224 9.55 0.85 -9.22
C GLY A 224 8.93 -0.48 -9.67
N LEU A 225 7.80 -0.86 -9.09
CA LEU A 225 7.03 -2.06 -9.50
C LEU A 225 6.42 -1.89 -10.89
N GLY A 226 5.88 -0.70 -11.22
CA GLY A 226 5.37 -0.38 -12.55
C GLY A 226 6.45 -0.36 -13.64
N ALA A 227 7.69 -0.04 -13.31
CA ALA A 227 8.83 -0.05 -14.24
C ALA A 227 9.42 -1.45 -14.46
N LEU A 228 9.16 -2.40 -13.55
CA LEU A 228 9.55 -3.80 -13.70
C LEU A 228 8.52 -4.62 -14.50
N MET A 229 7.25 -4.20 -14.51
CA MET A 229 6.18 -4.85 -15.29
C MET A 229 6.51 -5.01 -16.80
N PRO A 230 7.04 -4.01 -17.52
CA PRO A 230 7.37 -4.14 -18.94
C PRO A 230 8.50 -5.15 -19.20
N ARG A 231 9.46 -5.31 -18.27
CA ARG A 231 10.54 -6.29 -18.39
C ARG A 231 10.03 -7.72 -18.19
N CYS A 232 9.18 -7.94 -17.20
CA CYS A 232 8.55 -9.25 -16.99
C CYS A 232 7.64 -9.63 -18.17
N LEU A 233 6.94 -8.67 -18.79
CA LEU A 233 6.15 -8.92 -20.00
C LEU A 233 7.02 -9.19 -21.25
N GLN A 234 8.19 -8.55 -21.38
CA GLN A 234 9.12 -8.83 -22.48
C GLN A 234 9.80 -10.20 -22.36
N GLU A 235 10.10 -10.64 -21.15
CA GLU A 235 10.70 -11.95 -20.90
C GLU A 235 9.69 -13.10 -21.10
N LEU A 236 8.39 -12.85 -20.89
CA LEU A 236 7.31 -13.82 -21.16
C LEU A 236 6.85 -13.86 -22.62
N GLY A 237 7.14 -12.83 -23.43
CA GLY A 237 6.82 -12.80 -24.87
C GLY A 237 7.94 -13.28 -25.79
N ALA A 238 9.12 -13.60 -25.25
CA ALA A 238 10.29 -14.07 -25.98
C ALA A 238 10.60 -15.57 -25.78
N ALA A 239 9.70 -16.30 -25.11
CA ALA A 239 9.70 -17.75 -24.94
C ALA A 239 8.50 -18.36 -25.68
#